data_AF-A0A7Z9WC74-F1
#
_entry.id   AF-A0A7Z9WC74-F1
#
_cell.length_a   1.000
_cell.length_b   1.000
_cell.length_c   1.000
_cell.angle_alpha   90.00
_cell.angle_beta   90.00
_cell.angle_gamma   90.00
#
_symmetry.space_group_name_H-M   'P 1'
#
loop_
_entity.id
_entity.type
_entity.pdbx_description
1 polymer ?
#
loop_
_entity_poly.entity_id
_entity_poly.type
_entity_poly.pdbx_seq_one_letter_code
_entity_poly.pdbx_strand_id
1 'polypeptide(L)'
;RTEIVPLSRPFGLYAGNAFQGIVMFEGKPVPFAEVEVEYYNYDGKAVAPTDYMITQVIRADKNGVFTYCAPAAGWWGFAALNTAPEKRKYNGKEKEVELGAVIWVFFNPWTVK
;
A
#
# COMPACT_ATOMS: atom_id res chain seq x y z
N ARG A 1 10.92 -4.98 11.51
CA ARG A 1 9.99 -5.74 10.65
C ARG A 1 8.80 -4.86 10.30
N THR A 2 8.39 -4.90 9.04
CA THR A 2 7.49 -3.94 8.40
C THR A 2 6.03 -4.34 8.58
N GLU A 3 5.16 -3.38 8.86
CA GLU A 3 3.72 -3.59 9.01
C GLU A 3 2.94 -2.39 8.46
N ILE A 4 1.70 -2.62 8.03
CA ILE A 4 0.71 -1.56 7.76
C ILE A 4 -0.41 -1.75 8.77
N VAL A 5 -0.67 -0.73 9.59
CA VAL A 5 -1.75 -0.75 10.61
C VAL A 5 -2.90 0.14 10.13
N PRO A 6 -4.05 -0.41 9.74
CA PRO A 6 -5.21 0.37 9.29
C PRO A 6 -5.76 1.28 10.39
N LEU A 7 -6.14 2.52 10.03
CA LEU A 7 -6.87 3.44 10.92
C LEU A 7 -8.39 3.26 10.87
N SER A 8 -8.87 2.57 9.84
CA SER A 8 -10.25 2.09 9.73
C SER A 8 -10.26 0.56 9.69
N ARG A 9 -11.45 -0.04 9.78
CA ARG A 9 -11.58 -1.46 9.43
C ARG A 9 -11.08 -1.66 7.99
N PRO A 10 -10.26 -2.68 7.69
CA PRO A 10 -9.78 -2.95 6.33
C PRO A 10 -10.85 -3.62 5.45
N PHE A 11 -12.12 -3.38 5.75
CA PHE A 11 -13.31 -3.90 5.07
C PHE A 11 -14.50 -2.98 5.36
N GLY A 12 -15.58 -3.12 4.59
CA GLY A 12 -16.75 -2.25 4.72
C GLY A 12 -16.49 -0.82 4.24
N LEU A 13 -15.50 -0.64 3.37
CA LEU A 13 -15.20 0.63 2.71
C LEU A 13 -16.06 0.73 1.45
N TYR A 14 -16.51 1.94 1.11
CA TYR A 14 -17.12 2.25 -0.19
C TYR A 14 -16.09 2.91 -1.09
N ALA A 15 -16.16 2.69 -2.40
CA ALA A 15 -15.42 3.47 -3.37
C ALA A 15 -15.64 4.98 -3.10
N GLY A 16 -14.55 5.76 -3.13
CA GLY A 16 -14.53 7.16 -2.72
C GLY A 16 -14.24 7.40 -1.24
N ASN A 17 -14.35 6.41 -0.34
CA ASN A 17 -13.88 6.55 1.04
C ASN A 17 -12.36 6.71 1.08
N ALA A 18 -11.88 7.48 2.07
CA ALA A 18 -10.48 7.47 2.43
C ALA A 18 -10.15 6.19 3.20
N PHE A 19 -9.14 5.46 2.74
CA PHE A 19 -8.42 4.46 3.51
C PHE A 19 -7.12 5.06 4.01
N GLN A 20 -6.84 4.84 5.29
CA GLN A 20 -5.61 5.30 5.93
C GLN A 20 -4.96 4.14 6.67
N GLY A 21 -3.63 4.10 6.64
CA GLY A 21 -2.83 3.18 7.43
C GLY A 21 -1.56 3.83 7.92
N ILE A 22 -1.02 3.31 9.02
CA ILE A 22 0.30 3.69 9.54
C ILE A 22 1.33 2.67 9.03
N VAL A 23 2.37 3.13 8.34
CA VAL A 23 3.54 2.31 8.04
C VAL A 23 4.40 2.20 9.29
N MET A 24 4.68 0.98 9.71
CA MET A 24 5.49 0.68 10.89
C MET A 24 6.71 -0.13 10.49
N PHE A 25 7.84 0.13 11.15
CA PHE A 25 9.04 -0.69 11.09
C PHE A 25 9.56 -0.92 12.50
N GLU A 26 9.66 -2.18 12.91
CA GLU A 26 10.08 -2.56 14.27
C GLU A 26 9.23 -1.91 15.37
N GLY A 27 7.91 -1.86 15.13
CA GLY A 27 6.95 -1.29 16.08
C GLY A 27 6.99 0.24 16.18
N LYS A 28 7.77 0.93 15.34
CA LYS A 28 7.80 2.40 15.27
C LYS A 28 7.20 2.89 13.95
N PRO A 29 6.45 4.00 13.94
CA PRO A 29 6.00 4.59 12.69
C PRO A 29 7.19 5.02 11.81
N VAL A 30 7.04 4.88 10.50
CA VAL A 30 8.04 5.27 9.50
C VAL A 30 7.60 6.58 8.84
N PRO A 31 8.18 7.73 9.23
CA PRO A 31 7.85 9.01 8.62
C PRO A 31 8.16 8.99 7.13
N PHE A 32 7.28 9.58 6.32
CA PHE A 32 7.53 9.79 4.89
C PHE A 32 7.81 8.50 4.10
N ALA A 33 7.36 7.35 4.61
CA ALA A 33 7.43 6.09 3.91
C ALA A 33 6.71 6.17 2.56
N GLU A 34 7.29 5.56 1.53
CA GLU A 34 6.62 5.36 0.26
C GLU A 34 5.70 4.14 0.35
N VAL A 35 4.52 4.28 -0.24
CA VAL A 35 3.49 3.24 -0.30
C VAL A 35 3.07 3.10 -1.75
N GLU A 36 3.28 1.92 -2.30
CA GLU A 36 2.79 1.53 -3.61
C GLU A 36 1.31 1.17 -3.51
N VAL A 37 0.52 1.62 -4.47
CA VAL A 37 -0.92 1.41 -4.54
C VAL A 37 -1.30 0.85 -5.91
N GLU A 38 -1.99 -0.28 -5.92
CA GLU A 38 -2.38 -0.96 -7.15
C GLU A 38 -3.84 -1.43 -7.09
N TYR A 39 -4.51 -1.40 -8.24
CA TYR A 39 -5.81 -2.02 -8.43
C TYR A 39 -5.64 -3.47 -8.90
N TYR A 40 -6.39 -4.42 -8.33
CA TYR A 40 -6.39 -5.81 -8.78
C TYR A 40 -7.08 -5.95 -10.15
N ASN A 41 -6.32 -5.73 -11.22
CA ASN A 41 -6.80 -5.73 -12.60
C ASN A 41 -6.62 -7.09 -13.30
N TYR A 42 -6.96 -8.19 -12.62
CA TYR A 42 -6.72 -9.55 -13.16
C TYR A 42 -7.44 -9.83 -14.48
N ASP A 43 -8.62 -9.25 -14.67
CA ASP A 43 -9.40 -9.40 -15.91
C ASP A 43 -9.07 -8.36 -16.99
N GLY A 44 -8.15 -7.44 -16.71
CA GLY A 44 -7.69 -6.43 -17.67
C GLY A 44 -8.74 -5.39 -18.07
N LYS A 45 -9.82 -5.22 -17.29
CA LYS A 45 -10.90 -4.27 -17.64
C LYS A 45 -10.58 -2.82 -17.30
N ALA A 46 -9.70 -2.57 -16.33
CA ALA A 46 -9.24 -1.23 -16.02
C ALA A 46 -8.10 -0.82 -16.97
N VAL A 47 -8.11 0.42 -17.43
CA VAL A 47 -7.07 0.99 -18.29
C VAL A 47 -6.42 2.15 -17.57
N ALA A 48 -5.12 2.02 -17.30
CA ALA A 48 -4.31 3.10 -16.76
C ALA A 48 -3.91 4.07 -17.88
N PRO A 49 -4.06 5.39 -17.69
CA PRO A 49 -3.59 6.40 -18.65
C PRO A 49 -2.08 6.36 -18.90
N THR A 50 -1.28 5.99 -17.88
CA THR A 50 0.18 5.87 -17.94
C THR A 50 0.66 4.76 -17.01
N ASP A 51 1.91 4.30 -17.17
CA ASP A 51 2.51 3.28 -16.30
C ASP A 51 2.58 3.72 -14.83
N TYR A 52 2.69 5.03 -14.57
CA TYR A 52 2.64 5.61 -13.22
C TYR A 52 1.30 5.42 -12.50
N MET A 53 0.24 5.05 -13.24
CA MET A 53 -1.08 4.77 -12.66
C MET A 53 -1.37 3.27 -12.52
N ILE A 54 -0.48 2.40 -13.05
CA ILE A 54 -0.51 0.96 -12.78
C ILE A 54 -0.05 0.74 -11.34
N THR A 55 1.18 1.16 -11.04
CA THR A 55 1.74 1.21 -9.69
C THR A 55 1.88 2.67 -9.27
N GLN A 56 0.91 3.14 -8.49
CA GLN A 56 0.96 4.50 -7.94
C GLN A 56 1.85 4.52 -6.72
N VAL A 57 2.58 5.62 -6.48
CA VAL A 57 3.36 5.80 -5.26
C VAL A 57 2.84 7.01 -4.52
N ILE A 58 2.45 6.80 -3.26
CA ILE A 58 2.09 7.86 -2.32
C ILE A 58 3.10 7.91 -1.17
N ARG A 59 3.10 9.00 -0.42
CA ARG A 59 3.99 9.19 0.71
C ARG A 59 3.21 9.39 2.00
N ALA A 60 3.63 8.70 3.05
CA ALA A 60 3.11 8.90 4.39
C ALA A 60 3.50 10.27 4.97
N ASP A 61 2.79 10.71 6.01
CA ASP A 61 3.14 11.93 6.73
C ASP A 61 4.26 11.70 7.77
N LYS A 62 4.53 12.72 8.60
CA LYS A 62 5.56 12.66 9.66
C LYS A 62 5.28 11.59 10.74
N ASN A 63 4.04 11.12 10.85
CA ASN A 63 3.62 10.10 11.80
C ASN A 63 3.51 8.73 11.13
N GLY A 64 3.96 8.60 9.87
CA GLY A 64 3.86 7.36 9.09
C GLY A 64 2.46 7.06 8.57
N VAL A 65 1.52 8.01 8.64
CA VAL A 65 0.16 7.83 8.13
C VAL A 65 0.13 8.10 6.62
N PHE A 66 -0.27 7.12 5.82
CA PHE A 66 -0.65 7.35 4.42
C PHE A 66 -2.17 7.46 4.29
N THR A 67 -2.63 8.11 3.22
CA THR A 67 -4.05 8.26 2.91
C THR A 67 -4.27 8.02 1.42
N TYR A 68 -5.28 7.24 1.09
CA TYR A 68 -5.69 7.00 -0.30
C TYR A 68 -7.20 6.93 -0.42
N CYS A 69 -7.76 7.59 -1.44
CA CYS A 69 -9.18 7.48 -1.78
C CYS A 69 -9.31 6.65 -3.05
N ALA A 70 -9.81 5.43 -2.94
CA ALA A 70 -9.96 4.56 -4.10
C ALA A 70 -11.05 5.10 -5.05
N PRO A 71 -10.74 5.39 -6.32
CA PRO A 71 -11.69 6.01 -7.24
C PRO A 71 -12.77 5.03 -7.72
N ALA A 72 -12.54 3.73 -7.61
CA ALA A 72 -13.43 2.69 -8.10
C ALA A 72 -13.58 1.55 -7.08
N ALA A 73 -14.71 0.86 -7.15
CA ALA A 73 -14.96 -0.34 -6.37
C ALA A 73 -14.05 -1.50 -6.84
N GLY A 74 -13.71 -2.39 -5.91
CA GLY A 74 -12.84 -3.55 -6.17
C GLY A 74 -11.72 -3.66 -5.15
N TRP A 75 -10.77 -4.55 -5.44
CA TRP A 75 -9.59 -4.79 -4.60
C TRP A 75 -8.49 -3.80 -4.92
N TRP A 76 -7.98 -3.16 -3.86
CA TRP A 76 -6.83 -2.26 -3.92
C TRP A 76 -5.76 -2.75 -2.95
N GLY A 77 -4.54 -2.88 -3.45
CA GLY A 77 -3.36 -3.31 -2.71
C GLY A 77 -2.53 -2.11 -2.27
N PHE A 78 -1.98 -2.18 -1.07
CA PHE A 78 -1.10 -1.17 -0.48
C PHE A 78 0.16 -1.87 0.00
N ALA A 79 1.31 -1.51 -0.54
CA ALA A 79 2.60 -2.10 -0.19
C ALA A 79 3.56 -1.03 0.32
N ALA A 80 4.14 -1.26 1.51
CA ALA A 80 5.17 -0.42 2.09
C ALA A 80 6.45 -1.24 2.19
N LEU A 81 7.51 -0.81 1.50
CA LEU A 81 8.79 -1.50 1.43
C LEU A 81 9.79 -0.76 2.32
N ASN A 82 10.55 -1.51 3.13
CA ASN A 82 11.65 -0.97 3.94
C ASN A 82 12.88 -1.85 3.77
N THR A 83 14.07 -1.26 3.78
CA THR A 83 15.31 -2.03 3.76
C THR A 83 15.62 -2.55 5.17
N ALA A 84 15.89 -3.86 5.29
CA ALA A 84 16.33 -4.46 6.53
C ALA A 84 17.73 -3.94 6.93
N PRO A 85 18.03 -3.82 8.23
CA PRO A 85 19.37 -3.48 8.69
C PRO A 85 20.39 -4.58 8.34
N GLU A 86 19.95 -5.84 8.28
CA GLU A 86 20.80 -6.94 7.83
C GLU A 86 20.97 -6.99 6.31
N LYS A 87 22.19 -7.32 5.88
CA LYS A 87 22.48 -7.67 4.49
C LYS A 87 22.59 -9.18 4.35
N ARG A 88 22.23 -9.70 3.18
CA ARG A 88 22.44 -11.12 2.84
C ARG A 88 23.47 -11.24 1.72
N LYS A 89 24.34 -12.24 1.82
CA LYS A 89 25.23 -12.62 0.72
C LYS A 89 24.43 -13.36 -0.34
N TYR A 90 24.52 -12.90 -1.59
CA TYR A 90 24.02 -13.58 -2.76
C TYR A 90 25.09 -13.50 -3.86
N ASN A 91 25.52 -14.66 -4.38
CA ASN A 91 26.62 -14.78 -5.35
C ASN A 91 27.90 -14.04 -4.91
N GLY A 92 28.27 -14.18 -3.64
CA GLY A 92 29.48 -13.57 -3.07
C GLY A 92 29.41 -12.06 -2.83
N LYS A 93 28.32 -11.39 -3.20
CA LYS A 93 28.09 -9.95 -2.97
C LYS A 93 27.09 -9.74 -1.85
N GLU A 94 27.30 -8.73 -1.02
CA GLU A 94 26.28 -8.28 -0.07
C GLU A 94 25.14 -7.59 -0.83
N LYS A 95 23.91 -7.96 -0.48
CA LYS A 95 22.67 -7.40 -1.02
C LYS A 95 21.81 -6.91 0.12
N GLU A 96 21.15 -5.78 -0.12
CA GLU A 96 20.08 -5.30 0.74
C GLU A 96 18.93 -6.30 0.75
N VAL A 97 18.30 -6.44 1.91
CA VAL A 97 17.11 -7.26 2.09
C VAL A 97 15.93 -6.32 2.17
N GLU A 98 14.99 -6.45 1.25
CA GLU A 98 13.75 -5.67 1.29
C GLU A 98 12.72 -6.39 2.17
N LEU A 99 12.11 -5.65 3.09
CA LEU A 99 11.05 -6.08 3.98
C LEU A 99 9.76 -5.32 3.63
N GLY A 100 8.86 -5.99 2.93
CA GLY A 100 7.56 -5.46 2.57
C GLY A 100 6.46 -5.81 3.57
N ALA A 101 5.57 -4.84 3.81
CA ALA A 101 4.22 -5.11 4.32
C ALA A 101 3.21 -4.84 3.21
N VAL A 102 2.26 -5.75 3.03
CA VAL A 102 1.22 -5.64 2.01
C VAL A 102 -0.14 -5.87 2.65
N ILE A 103 -1.11 -5.00 2.35
CA ILE A 103 -2.52 -5.20 2.69
C ILE A 103 -3.39 -4.97 1.46
N TRP A 104 -4.36 -5.87 1.27
CA TRP A 104 -5.40 -5.73 0.26
C TRP A 104 -6.72 -5.41 0.94
N VAL A 105 -7.42 -4.39 0.45
CA VAL A 105 -8.74 -4.01 0.95
C VAL A 105 -9.74 -3.90 -0.19
N PHE A 106 -10.98 -4.31 0.07
CA PHE A 106 -12.05 -4.23 -0.91
C PHE A 106 -12.91 -2.99 -0.67
N PHE A 107 -13.08 -2.17 -1.71
CA PHE A 107 -13.98 -1.04 -1.74
C PHE A 107 -15.28 -1.42 -2.44
N ASN A 108 -16.41 -1.30 -1.76
CA ASN A 108 -17.73 -1.64 -2.25
C ASN A 108 -18.28 -0.51 -3.14
N PRO A 109 -19.11 -0.82 -4.16
CA PRO A 109 -19.85 0.23 -4.85
C PRO A 109 -20.84 0.91 -3.91
N TRP A 110 -20.98 2.23 -4.02
CA TRP A 110 -22.07 2.95 -3.37
C TRP A 110 -23.33 2.84 -4.24
N THR A 111 -24.36 2.16 -3.74
CA THR A 111 -25.61 1.95 -4.47
C THR A 111 -26.76 2.67 -3.77
N VAL A 112 -27.56 3.40 -4.55
CA VAL A 112 -28.82 4.00 -4.12
C VAL A 112 -29.96 3.12 -4.66
N LYS A 113 -31.03 2.96 -3.88
CA LYS A 113 -32.22 2.20 -4.26
C LYS A 113 -33.18 3.01 -5.12
#